data_AF-A0A9D4PU95-F1
#
_entry.id   AF-A0A9D4PU95-F1
#
_cell.length_a   1.000
_cell.length_b   1.000
_cell.length_c   1.000
_cell.angle_alpha   90.00
_cell.angle_beta   90.00
_cell.angle_gamma   90.00
#
_symmetry.space_group_name_H-M   'P 1'
#
loop_
_entity.id
_entity.type
_entity.pdbx_description
1 polymer ?
#
loop_
_entity_poly.entity_id
_entity_poly.type
_entity_poly.pdbx_seq_one_letter_code
_entity_poly.pdbx_strand_id
1 'polypeptide(L)'
;MLRDVSRRELSVTLLGGRERLSFPIGIAPSAMQKMAHPEGEAATARAARDAGTLMIVSTIATTSLEDVREAAPDGRRWFQLYVYRDRDVTRALVRRAEQAGYSALVLTVDTPYFGQRLADVRNKLALPPGLK
;
A
#
# COMPACT_ATOMS: atom_id res chain seq x y z
N MET A 1 -7.46 21.01 29.03
CA MET A 1 -6.32 21.87 29.43
C MET A 1 -5.73 21.37 30.74
N LEU A 2 -4.49 21.71 31.09
CA LEU A 2 -3.81 21.26 32.33
C LEU A 2 -3.48 19.76 32.41
N ARG A 3 -2.97 19.16 31.33
CA ARG A 3 -2.36 17.81 31.35
C ARG A 3 -0.87 17.95 31.08
N ASP A 4 -0.04 17.20 31.80
CA ASP A 4 1.39 17.12 31.48
C ASP A 4 1.57 16.39 30.15
N VAL A 5 2.15 17.11 29.17
CA VAL A 5 2.42 16.65 27.81
C VAL A 5 3.91 16.77 27.47
N SER A 6 4.77 16.92 28.49
CA SER A 6 6.23 17.03 28.32
C SER A 6 6.85 15.80 27.66
N ARG A 7 6.23 14.62 27.83
CA ARG A 7 6.55 13.38 27.13
C ARG A 7 5.33 12.89 26.37
N ARG A 8 5.50 12.62 25.09
CA ARG A 8 4.43 12.12 24.21
C ARG A 8 4.90 10.83 23.56
N GLU A 9 4.14 9.77 23.76
CA GLU A 9 4.34 8.50 23.10
C GLU A 9 3.31 8.39 21.97
N LEU A 10 3.77 8.26 20.74
CA LEU A 10 2.90 8.15 19.57
C LEU A 10 2.77 6.70 19.09
N SER A 11 3.63 5.79 19.56
CA SER A 11 3.62 4.42 19.07
C SER A 11 2.29 3.73 19.37
N VAL A 12 1.85 2.93 18.41
CA VAL A 12 0.62 2.16 18.50
C VAL A 12 0.88 0.73 18.05
N THR A 13 0.03 -0.18 18.53
CA THR A 13 0.03 -1.57 18.08
C THR A 13 -1.22 -1.89 17.27
N LEU A 14 -1.06 -2.65 16.18
CA LEU A 14 -2.13 -3.09 15.29
C LEU A 14 -2.23 -4.62 15.30
N LEU A 15 -3.33 -5.14 14.75
CA LEU A 15 -3.58 -6.59 14.55
C LEU A 15 -3.37 -7.42 15.83
N GLY A 16 -3.90 -6.93 16.95
CA GLY A 16 -3.81 -7.62 18.24
C GLY A 16 -2.39 -7.65 18.84
N GLY A 17 -1.56 -6.64 18.54
CA GLY A 17 -0.21 -6.52 19.12
C GLY A 17 0.91 -7.05 18.23
N ARG A 18 0.59 -7.65 17.08
CA ARG A 18 1.57 -8.26 16.17
C ARG A 18 2.38 -7.24 15.39
N GLU A 19 1.83 -6.05 15.20
CA GLU A 19 2.49 -4.96 14.50
C GLU A 19 2.60 -3.74 15.40
N ARG A 20 3.75 -3.07 15.34
CA ARG A 20 4.00 -1.84 16.08
C ARG A 20 4.45 -0.74 15.12
N LEU A 21 3.74 0.38 15.12
CA LEU A 21 4.13 1.59 14.40
C LEU A 21 4.70 2.62 15.38
N SER A 22 5.64 3.42 14.91
CA SER A 22 6.21 4.53 15.68
C SER A 22 5.22 5.67 15.93
N PHE A 23 4.18 5.77 15.10
CA PHE A 23 3.10 6.76 15.20
C PHE A 23 1.83 6.23 14.49
N PRO A 24 0.62 6.77 14.77
CA PRO A 24 -0.64 6.19 14.32
C PRO A 24 -1.05 6.61 12.90
N ILE A 25 -0.09 6.63 11.96
CA ILE A 25 -0.32 7.04 10.57
C ILE A 25 0.40 6.08 9.66
N GLY A 26 -0.31 5.41 8.76
CA GLY A 26 0.23 4.55 7.70
C GLY A 26 -0.02 5.12 6.30
N ILE A 27 0.62 4.52 5.29
CA ILE A 27 0.48 4.93 3.89
C ILE A 27 -0.65 4.13 3.23
N ALA A 28 -1.67 4.84 2.74
CA ALA A 28 -2.83 4.26 2.06
C ALA A 28 -2.47 3.70 0.67
N PRO A 29 -3.23 2.71 0.16
CA PRO A 29 -2.97 2.12 -1.16
C PRO A 29 -3.25 3.15 -2.25
N SER A 30 -2.19 3.53 -2.95
CA SER A 30 -2.23 4.45 -4.08
C SER A 30 -1.68 3.73 -5.31
N ALA A 31 -2.48 3.64 -6.36
CA ALA A 31 -2.11 2.94 -7.60
C ALA A 31 -1.03 3.71 -8.39
N MET A 32 -0.23 2.96 -9.16
CA MET A 32 0.64 3.48 -10.21
C MET A 32 1.62 4.59 -9.78
N GLN A 33 2.36 4.37 -8.68
CA GLN A 33 3.21 5.43 -8.09
C GLN A 33 4.38 5.85 -8.99
N LYS A 34 4.77 5.02 -9.97
CA LYS A 34 5.79 5.41 -10.96
C LYS A 34 5.37 6.56 -11.88
N MET A 35 4.08 6.89 -11.93
CA MET A 35 3.63 8.12 -12.60
C MET A 35 4.09 9.39 -11.87
N ALA A 36 4.38 9.31 -10.57
CA ALA A 36 4.86 10.43 -9.76
C ALA A 36 6.39 10.50 -9.68
N HIS A 37 7.07 9.35 -9.56
CA HIS A 37 8.52 9.27 -9.49
C HIS A 37 9.03 7.92 -10.00
N PRO A 38 10.17 7.82 -10.74
CA PRO A 38 10.64 6.57 -11.33
C PRO A 38 10.80 5.39 -10.35
N GLU A 39 11.14 5.66 -9.09
CA GLU A 39 11.28 4.63 -8.05
C GLU A 39 9.93 4.14 -7.48
N GLY A 40 8.84 4.89 -7.70
CA GLY A 40 7.46 4.53 -7.34
C GLY A 40 7.31 3.89 -5.96
N GLU A 41 6.66 2.72 -5.93
CA GLU A 41 6.34 2.00 -4.70
C GLU A 41 7.57 1.55 -3.92
N ALA A 42 8.71 1.30 -4.58
CA ALA A 42 9.94 0.91 -3.91
C ALA A 42 10.49 2.05 -3.02
N ALA A 43 10.43 3.30 -3.50
CA ALA A 43 10.80 4.47 -2.70
C ALA A 43 9.84 4.67 -1.52
N THR A 44 8.53 4.55 -1.75
CA THR A 44 7.52 4.64 -0.70
C THR A 44 7.71 3.58 0.38
N ALA A 45 8.04 2.35 0.00
CA ALA A 45 8.28 1.26 0.94
C ALA A 45 9.53 1.50 1.81
N ARG A 46 10.62 2.01 1.22
CA ARG A 46 11.81 2.44 1.98
C ARG A 46 11.48 3.54 2.97
N ALA A 47 10.77 4.58 2.52
CA ALA A 47 10.37 5.69 3.37
C ALA A 47 9.47 5.23 4.54
N ALA A 48 8.51 4.33 4.28
CA ALA A 48 7.64 3.77 5.32
C ALA A 48 8.44 3.01 6.38
N ARG A 49 9.38 2.16 5.95
CA ARG A 49 10.29 1.43 6.84
C ARG A 49 11.11 2.40 7.69
N ASP A 50 11.76 3.38 7.07
CA ASP A 50 12.66 4.31 7.75
C ASP A 50 11.91 5.21 8.74
N ALA A 51 10.67 5.58 8.42
CA ALA A 51 9.77 6.29 9.34
C ALA A 51 9.20 5.40 10.47
N GLY A 52 9.36 4.08 10.39
CA GLY A 52 8.78 3.14 11.35
C GLY A 52 7.26 3.02 11.25
N THR A 53 6.72 3.16 10.03
CA THR A 53 5.30 2.96 9.74
C THR A 53 5.07 1.84 8.70
N LEU A 54 3.82 1.62 8.32
CA LEU A 54 3.40 0.64 7.32
C LEU A 54 3.05 1.30 5.98
N MET A 55 3.22 0.52 4.92
CA MET A 55 2.69 0.82 3.60
C MET A 55 1.64 -0.21 3.20
N ILE A 56 0.49 0.24 2.71
CA ILE A 56 -0.48 -0.62 2.03
C ILE A 56 -0.20 -0.54 0.53
N VAL A 57 0.14 -1.67 -0.09
CA VAL A 57 0.48 -1.74 -1.53
C VAL A 57 -0.79 -2.02 -2.33
N SER A 58 -1.02 -1.26 -3.40
CA SER A 58 -2.20 -1.43 -4.25
C SER A 58 -2.11 -2.69 -5.12
N THR A 59 -3.26 -3.30 -5.42
CA THR A 59 -3.37 -4.32 -6.49
C THR A 59 -2.89 -3.77 -7.85
N ILE A 60 -3.03 -2.46 -8.09
CA ILE A 60 -2.71 -1.79 -9.35
C ILE A 60 -1.41 -0.97 -9.17
N ALA A 61 -0.42 -1.56 -8.50
CA ALA A 61 0.91 -0.98 -8.33
C ALA A 61 1.76 -1.12 -9.60
N THR A 62 2.70 -0.19 -9.80
CA THR A 62 3.65 -0.21 -10.93
C THR A 62 4.98 -0.93 -10.63
N THR A 63 5.00 -1.65 -9.51
CA THR A 63 6.16 -2.37 -8.99
C THR A 63 5.64 -3.67 -8.40
N SER A 64 6.32 -4.79 -8.67
CA SER A 64 5.87 -6.09 -8.21
C SER A 64 5.87 -6.20 -6.68
N LEU A 65 5.05 -7.09 -6.11
CA LEU A 65 5.00 -7.28 -4.66
C LEU A 65 6.36 -7.70 -4.10
N GLU A 66 7.11 -8.49 -4.88
CA GLU A 66 8.44 -8.97 -4.59
C GLU A 66 9.48 -7.85 -4.64
N ASP A 67 9.47 -7.01 -5.68
CA ASP A 67 10.40 -5.88 -5.77
C ASP A 67 10.15 -4.86 -4.65
N VAL A 68 8.88 -4.64 -4.27
CA VAL A 68 8.52 -3.81 -3.11
C VAL A 68 9.03 -4.44 -1.80
N ARG A 69 8.96 -5.78 -1.68
CA ARG A 69 9.50 -6.52 -0.52
C ARG A 69 11.03 -6.44 -0.47
N GLU A 70 11.70 -6.56 -1.60
CA GLU A 70 13.15 -6.48 -1.73
C GLU A 70 13.66 -5.06 -1.41
N ALA A 71 12.95 -4.04 -1.86
CA ALA A 71 13.30 -2.64 -1.61
C ALA A 71 13.34 -2.28 -0.11
N ALA A 72 12.50 -2.93 0.71
CA ALA A 72 12.41 -2.65 2.14
C ALA A 72 12.24 -3.93 2.96
N PRO A 73 13.28 -4.76 3.15
CA PRO A 73 13.07 -6.11 3.66
C PRO A 73 12.35 -6.19 5.02
N ASP A 74 12.73 -5.30 5.94
CA ASP A 74 12.16 -5.24 7.30
C ASP A 74 10.99 -4.23 7.43
N GLY A 75 10.56 -3.64 6.32
CA GLY A 75 9.41 -2.74 6.30
C GLY A 75 8.09 -3.46 6.57
N ARG A 76 7.11 -2.75 7.13
CA ARG A 76 5.76 -3.29 7.33
C ARG A 76 4.92 -3.05 6.08
N ARG A 77 4.33 -4.11 5.54
CA ARG A 77 3.52 -4.04 4.32
C ARG A 77 2.25 -4.85 4.43
N TRP A 78 1.15 -4.20 4.06
CA TRP A 78 -0.14 -4.87 3.80
C TRP A 78 -0.44 -4.81 2.31
N PHE A 79 -1.28 -5.73 1.85
CA PHE A 79 -1.68 -5.79 0.45
C PHE A 79 -3.14 -5.40 0.30
N GLN A 80 -3.41 -4.35 -0.46
CA GLN A 80 -4.77 -3.99 -0.86
C GLN A 80 -5.20 -4.88 -2.02
N LEU A 81 -6.39 -5.49 -1.89
CA LEU A 81 -6.94 -6.45 -2.84
C LEU A 81 -8.23 -5.91 -3.48
N TYR A 82 -8.26 -5.91 -4.81
CA TYR A 82 -9.49 -5.94 -5.60
C TYR A 82 -9.87 -7.38 -5.94
N VAL A 83 -11.17 -7.71 -5.84
CA VAL A 83 -11.68 -9.04 -6.22
C VAL A 83 -12.01 -9.03 -7.71
N TYR A 84 -11.18 -9.71 -8.50
CA TYR A 84 -11.43 -9.87 -9.92
C TYR A 84 -12.56 -10.87 -10.18
N ARG A 85 -13.27 -10.71 -11.30
CA ARG A 85 -14.31 -11.64 -11.74
C ARG A 85 -13.79 -13.07 -11.77
N ASP A 86 -12.59 -13.25 -12.29
CA ASP A 86 -11.84 -14.49 -12.17
C ASP A 86 -11.29 -14.66 -10.74
N ARG A 87 -11.78 -15.70 -10.05
CA ARG A 87 -11.38 -16.00 -8.68
C ARG A 87 -10.02 -16.68 -8.58
N ASP A 88 -9.54 -17.29 -9.66
CA ASP A 88 -8.20 -17.87 -9.69
C ASP A 88 -7.13 -16.79 -9.74
N VAL A 89 -7.38 -15.68 -10.48
CA VAL A 89 -6.54 -14.47 -10.42
C VAL A 89 -6.48 -13.91 -9.00
N THR A 90 -7.65 -13.75 -8.36
CA THR A 90 -7.73 -13.23 -6.99
C THR A 90 -6.98 -14.15 -6.01
N ARG A 91 -7.17 -15.46 -6.12
CA ARG A 91 -6.48 -16.47 -5.30
C ARG A 91 -4.97 -16.43 -5.51
N ALA A 92 -4.52 -16.33 -6.76
CA ALA A 92 -3.10 -16.24 -7.09
C ALA A 92 -2.46 -14.97 -6.49
N LEU A 93 -3.14 -13.83 -6.55
CA LEU A 93 -2.67 -12.58 -5.93
C LEU A 93 -2.54 -12.69 -4.41
N VAL A 94 -3.52 -13.30 -3.74
CA VAL A 94 -3.45 -13.55 -2.29
C VAL A 94 -2.25 -14.44 -1.95
N ARG A 95 -2.09 -15.57 -2.66
CA ARG A 95 -0.94 -16.47 -2.46
C ARG A 95 0.39 -15.79 -2.69
N ARG A 96 0.49 -14.96 -3.72
CA ARG A 96 1.69 -14.18 -4.03
C ARG A 96 2.03 -13.18 -2.91
N ALA A 97 1.03 -12.47 -2.39
CA ALA A 97 1.22 -11.56 -1.26
C ALA A 97 1.66 -12.29 0.02
N GLU A 98 1.04 -13.44 0.33
CA GLU A 98 1.45 -14.29 1.46
C GLU A 98 2.91 -14.75 1.31
N GLN A 99 3.28 -15.25 0.13
CA GLN A 99 4.65 -15.72 -0.18
C GLN A 99 5.69 -14.59 -0.12
N ALA A 100 5.32 -13.38 -0.54
CA ALA A 100 6.17 -12.19 -0.43
C ALA A 100 6.24 -11.61 1.00
N GLY A 101 5.56 -12.22 1.97
CA GLY A 101 5.63 -11.84 3.39
C GLY A 101 4.79 -10.62 3.77
N TYR A 102 3.70 -10.36 3.05
CA TYR A 102 2.72 -9.35 3.44
C TYR A 102 1.87 -9.88 4.60
N SER A 103 1.66 -9.06 5.64
CA SER A 103 1.10 -9.51 6.92
C SER A 103 -0.42 -9.35 7.03
N ALA A 104 -1.05 -8.60 6.13
CA ALA A 104 -2.50 -8.43 6.10
C ALA A 104 -3.03 -8.12 4.70
N LEU A 105 -4.32 -8.42 4.51
CA LEU A 105 -5.10 -8.03 3.34
C LEU A 105 -6.02 -6.85 3.67
N VAL A 106 -6.08 -5.88 2.77
CA VAL A 106 -6.99 -4.74 2.82
C VAL A 106 -7.96 -4.87 1.64
N LEU A 107 -9.14 -5.44 1.90
CA LEU A 107 -10.14 -5.66 0.86
C LEU A 107 -10.87 -4.34 0.54
N THR A 108 -10.75 -3.87 -0.69
CA THR A 108 -11.49 -2.68 -1.15
C THR A 108 -12.86 -3.09 -1.67
N VAL A 109 -13.92 -2.69 -0.96
CA VAL A 109 -15.32 -3.10 -1.24
C VAL A 109 -16.18 -2.00 -1.90
N ASP A 110 -15.65 -0.79 -2.03
CA ASP A 110 -16.37 0.40 -2.50
C ASP A 110 -16.26 0.64 -4.02
N THR A 111 -15.50 -0.19 -4.74
CA THR A 111 -15.21 -0.01 -6.17
C THR A 111 -15.76 -1.19 -7.00
N PRO A 112 -17.09 -1.43 -7.05
CA PRO A 112 -17.66 -2.37 -8.02
C PRO A 112 -17.53 -1.87 -9.47
N TYR A 113 -17.51 -0.53 -9.62
CA TYR A 113 -17.16 0.20 -10.83
C TYR A 113 -16.26 1.37 -10.45
N PHE A 114 -15.44 1.85 -11.40
CA PHE A 114 -14.68 3.08 -11.17
C PHE A 114 -15.62 4.28 -11.11
N GLY A 115 -15.38 5.16 -10.14
CA GLY A 115 -16.07 6.45 -10.06
C GLY A 115 -15.71 7.36 -11.24
N GLN A 116 -16.64 8.24 -11.61
CA GLN A 116 -16.43 9.18 -12.71
C GLN A 116 -15.57 10.38 -12.25
N ARG A 117 -14.29 10.37 -12.65
CA ARG A 117 -13.36 11.46 -12.39
C ARG A 117 -13.29 12.37 -13.62
N LEU A 118 -13.89 13.55 -13.55
CA LEU A 118 -14.04 14.42 -14.73
C LEU A 118 -12.69 14.84 -15.35
N ALA A 119 -11.66 15.03 -14.54
CA ALA A 119 -10.31 15.34 -15.03
C ALA A 119 -9.72 14.18 -15.84
N ASP A 120 -9.83 12.95 -15.35
CA ASP A 120 -9.33 11.74 -16.03
C ASP A 120 -10.01 11.57 -17.40
N VAL A 121 -11.32 11.82 -17.48
CA VAL A 121 -12.08 11.76 -18.74
C VAL A 121 -11.61 12.84 -19.72
N ARG A 122 -11.48 14.09 -19.27
CA ARG A 122 -11.03 15.21 -20.13
C ARG A 122 -9.61 15.01 -20.65
N ASN A 123 -8.73 14.51 -19.79
CA ASN A 123 -7.32 14.30 -20.10
C ASN A 123 -7.04 12.96 -20.79
N LYS A 124 -8.06 12.08 -20.93
CA LYS A 124 -7.93 10.72 -21.46
C LYS A 124 -6.83 9.95 -20.74
N LEU A 125 -6.88 9.96 -19.41
CA LEU A 125 -5.84 9.39 -18.56
C LEU A 125 -5.52 7.94 -18.97
N ALA A 126 -4.25 7.69 -19.26
CA ALA A 126 -3.69 6.38 -19.56
C ALA A 126 -2.29 6.28 -18.95
N LEU A 127 -1.84 5.05 -18.68
CA LEU A 127 -0.48 4.80 -18.24
C LEU A 127 0.52 5.17 -19.34
N PRO A 128 1.59 5.92 -19.03
CA PRO A 128 2.69 6.16 -19.97
C PRO A 128 3.31 4.85 -20.49
N PRO A 129 3.80 4.83 -21.75
CA PRO A 129 4.49 3.66 -22.29
C PRO A 129 5.66 3.23 -21.42
N GLY A 130 5.80 1.92 -21.19
CA GLY A 130 6.91 1.35 -20.41
C GLY A 130 6.65 1.25 -18.90
N LEU A 131 5.58 1.86 -18.38
CA LEU A 131 5.09 1.55 -17.05
C LEU A 131 4.14 0.35 -17.11
N LYS A 132 4.36 -0.61 -16.22
CA LYS A 132 3.50 -1.78 -15.99
C LYS A 132 2.96 -1.69 -14.59
#